data_AF-A0AAW1QZ80-F1
#
_entry.id   AF-A0AAW1QZ80-F1
#
_cell.length_a   1.000
_cell.length_b   1.000
_cell.length_c   1.000
_cell.angle_alpha   90.00
_cell.angle_beta   90.00
_cell.angle_gamma   90.00
#
_symmetry.space_group_name_H-M   'P 1'
#
loop_
_entity.id
_entity.type
_entity.pdbx_description
1 polymer ?
#
loop_
_entity_poly.entity_id
_entity_poly.type
_entity_poly.pdbx_seq_one_letter_code
_entity_poly.pdbx_strand_id
1 'polypeptide(L)' 'MAFSEEEWKLRVDLAAAYQICQKLGFNEGICNHLTVSLSGDQSTFLVIPYGLLWQEVTPYNLLTVQLIANEPSKLPAFLQ' A
#
# COMPACT_ATOMS: atom_id res chain seq x y z
N MET A 1 12.46 12.69 0.81
CA MET A 1 12.80 11.26 1.00
C MET A 1 13.38 10.75 -0.30
N ALA A 2 14.43 9.93 -0.25
CA ALA A 2 15.02 9.30 -1.44
C ALA A 2 14.60 7.83 -1.45
N PHE A 3 13.99 7.39 -2.56
CA PHE A 3 13.60 6.00 -2.82
C PHE A 3 14.64 5.32 -3.70
N SER A 4 14.75 3.99 -3.66
CA SER A 4 15.51 3.27 -4.69
C SER A 4 14.81 3.40 -6.06
N GLU A 5 15.53 3.14 -7.14
CA GLU A 5 14.95 3.18 -8.49
C GLU A 5 13.81 2.17 -8.65
N GLU A 6 13.98 0.97 -8.10
CA GLU A 6 12.98 -0.10 -8.09
C GLU A 6 11.74 0.30 -7.28
N GLU A 7 11.94 0.83 -6.06
CA GLU A 7 10.84 1.31 -5.23
C GLU A 7 10.08 2.44 -5.92
N TRP A 8 10.80 3.38 -6.53
CA TRP A 8 10.19 4.49 -7.24
C TRP A 8 9.32 4.01 -8.40
N LYS A 9 9.82 3.05 -9.20
CA LYS A 9 9.04 2.45 -10.28
C LYS A 9 7.76 1.81 -9.76
N LEU A 10 7.83 1.01 -8.69
CA LEU A 10 6.65 0.37 -8.11
C LEU A 10 5.66 1.38 -7.52
N ARG A 11 6.13 2.49 -6.93
CA ARG A 11 5.27 3.59 -6.46
C ARG A 11 4.52 4.25 -7.62
N VAL A 12 5.20 4.49 -8.75
CA VAL A 12 4.57 5.05 -9.95
C VAL A 12 3.55 4.08 -10.53
N ASP A 13 3.91 2.81 -10.69
CA ASP A 13 3.03 1.79 -11.27
C ASP A 13 1.79 1.56 -10.38
N LEU A 14 1.96 1.49 -9.06
CA LEU A 14 0.84 1.34 -8.12
C LEU A 14 -0.08 2.57 -8.14
N ALA A 15 0.48 3.80 -8.14
CA ALA A 15 -0.33 5.01 -8.24
C ALA A 15 -1.11 5.05 -9.56
N ALA A 16 -0.51 4.64 -10.68
CA ALA A 16 -1.20 4.53 -11.96
C ALA A 16 -2.33 3.48 -11.93
N ALA A 17 -2.11 2.33 -11.28
CA ALA A 17 -3.13 1.30 -11.10
C ALA A 17 -4.34 1.84 -10.32
N TYR A 18 -4.12 2.56 -9.22
CA TYR A 18 -5.20 3.24 -8.49
C TYR A 18 -6.03 4.16 -9.40
N GLN A 19 -5.39 4.97 -10.23
CA GLN A 19 -6.07 5.88 -11.16
C GLN A 19 -6.87 5.15 -12.25
N ILE A 20 -6.34 4.05 -12.79
CA ILE A 20 -7.03 3.23 -13.79
C ILE A 20 -8.24 2.54 -13.16
N CYS A 21 -8.05 1.88 -12.01
CA CYS A 21 -9.11 1.13 -11.35
C CYS A 21 -10.20 2.06 -10.78
N GLN A 22 -9.84 3.29 -10.36
CA GLN A 22 -10.81 4.34 -10.03
C GLN A 22 -11.69 4.70 -11.22
N LYS A 23 -11.12 4.87 -12.42
CA LYS A 23 -11.89 5.16 -13.64
C LYS A 23 -12.81 4.01 -14.06
N LEU A 24 -12.45 2.78 -13.70
CA LEU A 24 -13.25 1.57 -13.93
C LEU A 24 -14.29 1.30 -12.82
N GLY A 25 -14.31 2.11 -11.76
CA GLY A 25 -15.26 1.95 -10.65
C GLY A 25 -14.98 0.75 -9.74
N PHE A 26 -13.72 0.32 -9.63
CA PHE A 26 -13.33 -0.79 -8.74
C PHE A 26 -13.08 -0.37 -7.29
N ASN A 27 -13.19 0.93 -7.00
CA ASN A 27 -13.05 1.47 -5.66
C ASN A 27 -14.36 1.34 -4.86
N GLU A 28 -14.27 0.94 -3.61
CA GLU A 28 -15.39 0.93 -2.65
C GLU A 28 -15.22 2.09 -1.65
N GLY A 29 -15.17 3.31 -2.18
CA GLY A 29 -14.84 4.49 -1.39
C GLY A 29 -13.43 4.41 -0.82
N ILE A 30 -13.32 4.24 0.50
CA ILE A 30 -12.04 4.09 1.24
C ILE A 30 -11.85 2.67 1.81
N CYS A 31 -12.75 1.73 1.50
CA CYS A 31 -12.83 0.44 2.18
C CYS A 31 -11.85 -0.61 1.62
N ASN A 32 -11.56 -0.57 0.32
CA ASN A 32 -10.65 -1.50 -0.33
C ASN A 32 -9.35 -0.82 -0.78
N HIS A 33 -8.31 -1.62 -1.01
CA HIS A 33 -6.98 -1.15 -1.38
C HIS A 33 -6.25 -2.12 -2.31
N LEU A 34 -5.28 -1.59 -3.05
CA LEU A 34 -4.29 -2.34 -3.81
C LEU A 34 -2.94 -2.32 -3.07
N THR A 35 -2.21 -3.42 -3.13
CA THR A 35 -0.83 -3.51 -2.64
C THR A 35 0.08 -4.03 -3.73
N VAL A 36 1.36 -3.68 -3.63
CA VAL A 36 2.42 -4.34 -4.40
C VAL A 36 3.55 -4.69 -3.46
N SER A 37 4.13 -5.88 -3.63
CA SER A 37 5.31 -6.28 -2.86
C SER A 37 6.53 -5.49 -3.33
N LEU A 38 7.26 -4.93 -2.38
CA LEU A 38 8.49 -4.17 -2.62
C LEU A 38 9.73 -5.07 -2.58
N SER A 39 9.63 -6.22 -1.91
CA SER A 39 10.74 -7.14 -1.70
C SER A 39 10.42 -8.51 -2.29
N GLY A 40 11.41 -9.16 -2.91
CA GLY A 40 11.21 -10.47 -3.54
C GLY A 40 10.77 -11.58 -2.56
N ASP A 41 11.03 -11.39 -1.26
CA ASP A 41 10.63 -12.29 -0.18
C ASP A 41 9.20 -12.05 0.34
N GLN A 42 8.47 -11.08 -0.22
CA GLN A 42 7.11 -10.71 0.18
C GLN A 42 6.98 -10.29 1.64
N SER A 43 8.05 -9.76 2.24
CA SER A 43 8.01 -9.21 3.60
C SER A 43 7.59 -7.74 3.63
N THR A 44 7.79 -7.00 2.55
CA THR A 44 7.57 -5.55 2.49
C THR A 44 6.63 -5.19 1.35
N PHE A 45 5.71 -4.25 1.58
CA PHE A 45 4.67 -3.85 0.63
C PHE A 45 4.50 -2.34 0.57
N LEU A 46 4.03 -1.85 -0.58
CA LEU A 46 3.46 -0.51 -0.73
C LEU A 46 1.94 -0.56 -0.59
N VAL A 47 1.37 0.39 0.15
CA VAL A 47 -0.09 0.49 0.38
C VAL A 47 -0.54 1.95 0.48
N ILE A 48 -1.80 2.21 0.17
CA ILE A 48 -2.45 3.51 0.38
C ILE A 48 -2.61 3.82 1.88
N PRO A 49 -2.38 5.07 2.33
CA PRO A 49 -2.82 5.52 3.64
C PRO A 49 -4.32 5.39 3.84
N TYR A 50 -4.75 4.94 5.02
CA TYR A 50 -6.16 4.87 5.35
C TYR A 50 -6.82 6.26 5.29
N GLY A 51 -8.00 6.34 4.68
CA GLY A 51 -8.79 7.56 4.57
C GLY A 51 -8.61 8.33 3.25
N LEU A 52 -7.68 7.93 2.38
CA LEU A 52 -7.56 8.52 1.04
C LEU A 52 -8.51 7.85 0.04
N LEU A 53 -9.12 8.67 -0.82
CA LEU A 53 -9.78 8.18 -2.03
C LEU A 53 -8.72 7.77 -3.05
N TRP A 54 -9.04 6.80 -3.91
CA TRP A 54 -8.09 6.29 -4.90
C TRP A 54 -7.60 7.37 -5.89
N GLN A 55 -8.44 8.37 -6.18
CA GLN A 55 -8.07 9.52 -7.02
C GLN A 55 -6.98 10.42 -6.40
N GLU A 56 -6.79 10.38 -5.08
CA GLU A 56 -5.83 11.20 -4.34
C GLU A 56 -4.47 10.50 -4.19
N VAL A 57 -4.34 9.26 -4.66
CA VAL A 57 -3.10 8.49 -4.57
C VAL A 57 -2.05 9.07 -5.51
N THR A 58 -0.85 9.26 -4.97
CA THR A 58 0.34 9.68 -5.69
C THR A 58 1.51 8.77 -5.33
N PRO A 59 2.59 8.70 -6.14
CA PRO A 59 3.76 7.91 -5.79
C PRO A 59 4.38 8.28 -4.43
N TYR A 60 4.22 9.55 -4.01
CA TYR A 60 4.80 10.10 -2.80
C TYR A 60 4.03 9.78 -1.51
N ASN A 61 2.71 9.57 -1.60
CA ASN A 61 1.88 9.36 -0.41
C ASN A 61 1.65 7.88 -0.08
N LEU A 62 2.17 6.96 -0.89
CA LEU A 62 2.16 5.53 -0.57
C LEU A 62 3.03 5.22 0.66
N LEU A 63 2.50 4.37 1.54
CA LEU A 63 3.20 3.86 2.72
C LEU A 63 3.99 2.61 2.36
N THR A 64 5.18 2.49 2.94
CA THR A 64 5.92 1.22 2.98
C THR A 64 5.59 0.53 4.29
N VAL A 65 5.08 -0.71 4.22
CA VAL A 65 4.74 -1.52 5.39
C VAL A 65 5.52 -2.82 5.33
N GLN A 66 5.98 -3.29 6.49
CA GLN A 66 6.70 -4.55 6.62
C GLN A 66 5.87 -5.51 7.47
N LEU A 67 5.79 -6.76 7.04
CA LEU A 67 5.25 -7.84 7.84
C LEU A 67 6.18 -8.07 9.02
N ILE A 68 5.65 -7.80 10.21
CA ILE A 68 6.27 -8.22 11.44
C ILE A 68 5.72 -9.63 11.71
N ALA A 69 6.62 -10.60 11.88
CA ALA A 69 6.22 -11.90 12.40
C ALA A 69 5.63 -11.67 13.80
N ASN A 70 4.30 -11.63 13.89
CA ASN A 70 3.63 -11.48 15.16
C ASN A 70 3.81 -12.78 15.94
N GLU A 71 4.51 -12.71 17.08
CA GLU A 71 4.17 -13.61 18.16
C GLU A 71 2.79 -13.18 18.68
N PRO A 72 1.75 -14.04 18.61
CA PRO A 72 0.38 -13.66 18.99
C PRO A 72 0.28 -13.08 20.41
N SER A 73 1.19 -13.46 21.29
CA SER A 73 1.31 -12.98 22.68
C SER A 73 1.71 -11.50 22.81
N LYS A 74 2.23 -10.88 21.74
CA LYS A 74 2.71 -9.48 21.74
C LYS A 74 1.74 -8.51 21.06
N LEU A 75 0.62 -9.01 20.53
CA LEU A 75 -0.42 -8.15 19.99
C LEU A 75 -1.14 -7.41 21.14
N PRO A 76 -1.49 -6.12 20.97
CA PRO A 76 -2.42 -5.44 21.85
C PRO A 76 -3.68 -6.29 22.05
N ALA A 77 -4.26 -6.29 23.24
CA ALA A 77 -5.39 -7.15 23.59
C ALA A 77 -6.63 -6.99 22.67
N PHE A 78 -6.74 -5.88 21.93
CA PHE A 78 -7.82 -5.65 20.98
C PHE A 78 -7.57 -6.26 19.58
N LEU A 79 -6.38 -6.81 19.34
CA LEU A 79 -5.98 -7.52 18.12
C LEU A 79 -5.75 -9.02 18.35
N GLN A 80 -5.97 -9.52 19.57
CA GLN A 80 -6.03 -10.94 19.90
C GLN A 80 -7.47 -11.44 19.80
#